data_AF-A0A8H3ADK1-F1
#
_entry.id   AF-A0A8H3ADK1-F1
#
_cell.length_a   1.000
_cell.length_b   1.000
_cell.length_c   1.000
_cell.angle_alpha   90.00
_cell.angle_beta   90.00
_cell.angle_gamma   90.00
#
_symmetry.space_group_name_H-M   'P 1'
#
loop_
_entity.id
_entity.type
_entity.pdbx_description
1 polymer ?
#
loop_
_entity_poly.entity_id
_entity_poly.type
_entity_poly.pdbx_seq_one_letter_code
_entity_poly.pdbx_strand_id
1 'polypeptide(L)'
;KQLEGLLGVPTLPPVGLRLDRATASKQVLSGWQLDTLLRRRALENIQGSVQTLNSIVGLAGQIENMPIGPSVRDDVLSALEELSQTHNATHPTQTLTHSALSLQLASRAFFNPNMVGLLYFPAEHKYAVYTPLFAPIAVPLVVSVIRELKSRRKGAASTGRSRPKAE
;
A
#
# COMPACT_ATOMS: atom_id res chain seq x y z
N LYS A 1 -41.99 1.24 -1.70
CA LYS A 1 -41.79 -0.17 -2.10
C LYS A 1 -40.60 -0.37 -3.04
N GLN A 2 -40.52 0.26 -4.22
CA GLN A 2 -39.36 0.08 -5.13
C GLN A 2 -38.03 0.62 -4.56
N LEU A 3 -38.05 1.81 -3.94
CA LEU A 3 -36.88 2.41 -3.27
C LEU A 3 -36.36 1.58 -2.09
N GLU A 4 -37.23 0.92 -1.34
CA GLU A 4 -36.83 0.08 -0.19
C GLU A 4 -36.08 -1.18 -0.66
N GLY A 5 -36.43 -1.72 -1.83
CA GLY A 5 -35.69 -2.81 -2.46
C GLY A 5 -34.30 -2.37 -2.94
N LEU A 6 -34.18 -1.15 -3.49
CA LEU A 6 -32.89 -0.58 -3.89
C LEU A 6 -31.98 -0.26 -2.70
N LEU A 7 -32.55 0.19 -1.57
CA LEU A 7 -31.80 0.40 -0.33
C LEU A 7 -31.41 -0.90 0.38
N GLY A 8 -31.92 -2.06 -0.05
CA GLY A 8 -31.65 -3.35 0.59
C GLY A 8 -32.25 -3.46 1.99
N VAL A 9 -33.38 -2.78 2.25
CA VAL A 9 -34.05 -2.79 3.56
C VAL A 9 -34.49 -4.22 3.88
N PRO A 10 -34.11 -4.78 5.04
CA PRO A 10 -34.51 -6.13 5.41
C PRO A 10 -36.04 -6.20 5.57
N THR A 11 -36.63 -7.23 4.96
CA THR A 11 -38.02 -7.60 5.18
C THR A 11 -38.07 -8.65 6.29
N LEU A 12 -39.03 -8.52 7.21
CA LEU A 12 -39.28 -9.56 8.19
C LEU A 12 -39.65 -10.86 7.46
N PRO A 13 -39.09 -12.02 7.85
CA PRO A 13 -39.61 -13.30 7.38
C PRO A 13 -41.09 -13.42 7.78
N PRO A 14 -41.91 -14.17 7.04
CA PRO A 14 -43.35 -14.31 7.30
C PRO A 14 -43.61 -15.19 8.55
N VAL A 15 -43.09 -14.78 9.70
CA VAL A 15 -43.36 -15.37 11.01
C VAL A 15 -44.44 -14.51 11.66
N GLY A 16 -45.71 -14.79 11.33
CA GLY A 16 -46.96 -14.51 12.09
C GLY A 16 -47.22 -13.17 12.81
N LEU A 17 -46.25 -12.27 12.95
CA LEU A 17 -46.29 -11.05 13.73
C LEU A 17 -46.66 -9.91 12.79
N ARG A 18 -47.96 -9.76 12.55
CA ARG A 18 -48.52 -8.58 11.89
C ARG A 18 -48.34 -7.39 12.81
N LEU A 19 -47.21 -6.69 12.67
CA LEU A 19 -47.09 -5.33 13.19
C LEU A 19 -48.01 -4.45 12.35
N ASP A 20 -49.05 -3.90 12.98
CA ASP A 20 -49.99 -2.97 12.35
C ASP A 20 -49.23 -1.75 11.81
N ARG A 21 -48.86 -1.81 10.53
CA ARG A 21 -48.23 -0.73 9.77
C ARG A 21 -49.19 0.45 9.52
N ALA A 22 -50.44 0.35 10.00
CA ALA A 22 -51.51 1.29 9.71
C ALA A 22 -51.40 2.64 10.45
N THR A 23 -50.58 2.77 11.50
CA THR A 23 -50.48 4.01 12.31
C THR A 23 -49.15 4.76 12.23
N ALA A 24 -48.16 4.26 11.49
CA ALA A 24 -46.82 4.87 11.44
C ALA A 24 -46.66 5.87 10.28
N SER A 25 -47.41 6.97 10.31
CA SER A 25 -47.40 8.00 9.24
C SER A 25 -46.30 9.08 9.40
N LYS A 26 -45.16 8.78 10.04
CA LYS A 26 -44.02 9.73 10.07
C LYS A 26 -42.61 9.14 10.03
N GLN A 27 -42.43 7.82 10.19
CA GLN A 27 -41.12 7.16 10.13
C GLN A 27 -41.09 6.16 8.97
N VAL A 28 -40.35 6.53 7.90
CA VAL A 28 -40.22 5.75 6.66
C VAL A 28 -39.51 4.40 6.91
N LEU A 29 -38.74 4.28 7.99
CA LEU A 29 -38.04 3.06 8.40
C LEU A 29 -38.24 2.80 9.90
N SER A 30 -38.41 1.52 10.27
CA SER A 30 -38.39 1.09 11.67
C SER A 30 -36.96 1.15 12.25
N GLY A 31 -36.82 1.34 13.56
CA GLY A 31 -35.52 1.43 14.23
C GLY A 31 -34.62 0.21 14.00
N TRP A 32 -35.18 -1.00 14.00
CA TRP A 32 -34.42 -2.23 13.73
C TRP A 32 -33.97 -2.33 12.26
N GLN A 33 -34.78 -1.80 11.33
CA GLN A 33 -34.44 -1.78 9.90
C GLN A 33 -33.27 -0.82 9.66
N LEU A 34 -33.30 0.34 10.31
CA LEU A 34 -32.20 1.30 10.27
C LEU A 34 -30.93 0.69 10.88
N ASP A 35 -31.01 0.06 12.04
CA ASP A 35 -29.87 -0.60 12.68
C ASP A 35 -29.23 -1.66 11.76
N THR A 36 -30.06 -2.50 11.13
CA THR A 36 -29.59 -3.53 10.21
C THR A 36 -28.87 -2.93 9.00
N LEU A 37 -29.41 -1.85 8.42
CA LEU A 37 -28.78 -1.15 7.30
C LEU A 37 -27.43 -0.53 7.69
N LEU A 38 -27.35 0.11 8.87
CA LEU A 38 -26.11 0.70 9.38
C LEU A 38 -25.03 -0.37 9.55
N ARG A 39 -25.38 -1.49 10.19
CA ARG A 39 -24.45 -2.62 10.40
C ARG A 39 -23.99 -3.24 9.08
N ARG A 40 -24.91 -3.45 8.14
CA ARG A 40 -24.58 -3.98 6.81
C ARG A 40 -23.60 -3.06 6.08
N ARG A 41 -23.88 -1.76 6.05
CA ARG A 41 -23.02 -0.78 5.38
C ARG A 41 -21.65 -0.69 6.07
N ALA A 42 -21.61 -0.77 7.40
CA ALA A 42 -20.36 -0.79 8.15
C ALA A 42 -19.51 -2.02 7.83
N LEU A 43 -20.12 -3.22 7.73
CA LEU A 43 -19.43 -4.45 7.33
C LEU A 43 -18.87 -4.36 5.91
N GLU A 44 -19.65 -3.85 4.96
CA GLU A 44 -19.19 -3.62 3.59
C GLU A 44 -18.00 -2.65 3.54
N ASN A 45 -18.04 -1.58 4.34
CA ASN A 45 -16.93 -0.64 4.45
C ASN A 45 -15.68 -1.29 5.04
N ILE A 46 -15.80 -2.05 6.14
CA ILE A 46 -14.68 -2.77 6.77
C ILE A 46 -14.05 -3.75 5.78
N GLN A 47 -14.86 -4.54 5.07
CA GLN A 47 -14.37 -5.46 4.05
C GLN A 47 -13.65 -4.72 2.93
N GLY A 48 -14.21 -3.60 2.46
CA GLY A 48 -13.60 -2.73 1.46
C GLY A 48 -12.26 -2.14 1.92
N SER A 49 -12.16 -1.71 3.17
CA SER A 49 -10.92 -1.21 3.78
C SER A 49 -9.85 -2.28 3.77
N VAL A 50 -10.16 -3.47 4.29
CA VAL A 50 -9.23 -4.60 4.37
C VAL A 50 -8.77 -5.02 2.98
N GLN A 51 -9.67 -5.10 2.01
CA GLN A 51 -9.32 -5.43 0.62
C GLN A 51 -8.40 -4.37 0.00
N THR A 52 -8.67 -3.09 0.24
CA THR A 52 -7.84 -1.99 -0.27
C THR A 52 -6.46 -2.01 0.37
N LEU A 53 -6.38 -2.19 1.70
CA LEU A 53 -5.11 -2.30 2.42
C LEU A 53 -4.28 -3.50 1.94
N ASN A 54 -4.90 -4.65 1.69
CA ASN A 54 -4.22 -5.80 1.09
C ASN A 54 -3.73 -5.51 -0.33
N SER A 55 -4.50 -4.76 -1.12
CA SER A 55 -4.07 -4.32 -2.45
C SER A 55 -2.84 -3.42 -2.40
N ILE A 56 -2.73 -2.54 -1.38
CA ILE A 56 -1.53 -1.73 -1.16
C ILE A 56 -0.31 -2.63 -0.88
N VAL A 57 -0.46 -3.64 -0.01
CA VAL A 57 0.63 -4.59 0.29
C VAL A 57 1.04 -5.37 -0.97
N GLY A 58 0.08 -5.84 -1.76
CA GLY A 58 0.34 -6.52 -3.02
C GLY A 58 1.09 -5.63 -4.02
N LEU A 59 0.66 -4.38 -4.16
CA LEU A 59 1.26 -3.40 -5.05
C LEU A 59 2.71 -3.06 -4.63
N ALA A 60 2.94 -2.84 -3.34
CA ALA A 60 4.27 -2.58 -2.78
C ALA A 60 5.22 -3.78 -2.95
N GLY A 61 4.71 -5.01 -2.89
CA GLY A 61 5.50 -6.22 -3.12
C GLY A 61 5.80 -6.52 -4.59
N GLN A 62 4.95 -6.09 -5.52
CA GLN A 62 5.12 -6.31 -6.96
C GLN A 62 6.08 -5.32 -7.62
N ILE A 63 6.11 -4.07 -7.14
CA ILE A 63 6.94 -3.01 -7.72
C ILE A 63 8.17 -2.81 -6.85
N GLU A 64 9.28 -3.42 -7.28
CA GLU A 64 10.58 -3.29 -6.63
C GLU A 64 10.97 -1.81 -6.51
N ASN A 65 11.40 -1.38 -5.32
CA ASN A 65 11.72 0.02 -4.99
C ASN A 65 10.58 1.05 -5.19
N MET A 66 9.31 0.67 -5.01
CA MET A 66 8.19 1.61 -4.98
C MET A 66 8.40 2.74 -3.94
N PRO A 67 8.39 4.03 -4.34
CA PRO A 67 8.50 5.14 -3.42
C PRO A 67 7.17 5.37 -2.68
N ILE A 68 7.10 4.92 -1.42
CA ILE A 68 5.94 5.18 -0.55
C ILE A 68 6.20 6.46 0.25
N GLY A 69 5.46 7.52 -0.07
CA GLY A 69 5.57 8.80 0.63
C GLY A 69 4.99 8.79 2.05
N PRO A 70 5.38 9.72 2.92
CA PRO A 70 4.88 9.81 4.31
C PRO A 70 3.36 9.98 4.37
N SER A 71 2.76 10.72 3.43
CA SER A 71 1.30 10.86 3.36
C SER A 71 0.58 9.52 3.16
N VAL A 72 1.13 8.60 2.37
CA VAL A 72 0.54 7.28 2.14
C VAL A 72 0.65 6.43 3.40
N ARG A 73 1.82 6.47 4.05
CA ARG A 73 2.05 5.78 5.33
C ARG A 73 1.05 6.27 6.39
N ASP A 74 0.92 7.58 6.54
CA ASP A 74 0.05 8.18 7.56
C ASP A 74 -1.42 7.83 7.29
N ASP A 75 -1.85 7.84 6.03
CA ASP A 75 -3.20 7.41 5.64
C ASP A 75 -3.47 5.94 5.94
N VAL A 76 -2.49 5.06 5.69
CA VAL A 76 -2.60 3.62 6.03
C VAL A 76 -2.69 3.42 7.55
N LEU A 77 -1.86 4.11 8.32
CA LEU A 77 -1.89 4.02 9.79
C LEU A 77 -3.22 4.54 10.35
N SER A 78 -3.69 5.69 9.88
CA SER A 78 -4.99 6.22 10.28
C SER A 78 -6.14 5.30 9.84
N ALA A 79 -6.06 4.68 8.65
CA ALA A 79 -7.08 3.73 8.20
C ALA A 79 -7.17 2.50 9.11
N LEU A 80 -6.02 1.99 9.59
CA LEU A 80 -5.94 0.88 10.54
C LEU A 80 -6.45 1.27 11.93
N GLU A 81 -6.11 2.47 12.40
CA GLU A 81 -6.61 3.01 13.66
C GLU A 81 -8.14 3.10 13.64
N GLU A 82 -8.71 3.73 12.61
CA GLU A 82 -10.18 3.80 12.43
C GLU A 82 -10.82 2.41 12.31
N LEU A 83 -10.16 1.46 11.65
CA LEU A 83 -10.64 0.07 11.60
C LEU A 83 -10.68 -0.55 13.01
N SER A 84 -9.68 -0.30 13.85
CA SER A 84 -9.68 -0.78 15.23
C SER A 84 -10.80 -0.16 16.06
N GLN A 85 -11.13 1.11 15.83
CA GLN A 85 -12.22 1.80 16.51
C GLN A 85 -13.60 1.22 16.13
N THR A 86 -13.75 0.60 14.95
CA THR A 86 -14.99 -0.11 14.61
C THR A 86 -15.29 -1.28 15.56
N HIS A 87 -14.27 -1.93 16.13
CA HIS A 87 -14.44 -3.00 17.12
C HIS A 87 -14.82 -2.47 18.50
N ASN A 88 -14.36 -1.28 18.86
CA ASN A 88 -14.66 -0.64 20.15
C ASN A 88 -16.00 0.10 20.15
N ALA A 89 -16.53 0.41 18.97
CA ALA A 89 -17.79 1.14 18.82
C ALA A 89 -18.97 0.31 19.35
N THR A 90 -19.71 0.88 20.30
CA THR A 90 -20.93 0.25 20.86
C THR A 90 -22.16 0.58 20.01
N HIS A 91 -22.18 1.74 19.36
CA HIS A 91 -23.31 2.18 18.55
C HIS A 91 -23.13 1.90 17.05
N PRO A 92 -24.19 1.47 16.35
CA PRO A 92 -24.15 1.19 14.90
C PRO A 92 -23.76 2.40 14.06
N THR A 93 -24.17 3.59 14.50
CA THR A 93 -23.82 4.87 13.85
C THR A 93 -22.32 5.15 13.96
N GLN A 94 -21.74 4.97 15.15
CA GLN A 94 -20.29 5.12 15.37
C GLN A 94 -19.49 4.08 14.59
N THR A 95 -19.97 2.84 14.56
CA THR A 95 -19.34 1.76 13.78
C THR A 95 -19.33 2.14 12.29
N LEU A 96 -20.44 2.69 11.79
CA LEU A 96 -20.51 3.18 10.42
C LEU A 96 -19.54 4.33 10.17
N THR A 97 -19.44 5.32 11.06
CA THR A 97 -18.52 6.47 10.86
C THR A 97 -17.06 6.02 10.80
N HIS A 98 -16.63 5.20 11.75
CA HIS A 98 -15.26 4.68 11.78
C HIS A 98 -14.96 3.78 10.57
N SER A 99 -15.91 2.92 10.17
CA SER A 99 -15.74 2.08 8.98
C SER A 99 -15.62 2.90 7.69
N ALA A 100 -16.40 3.99 7.56
CA ALA A 100 -16.38 4.86 6.41
C ALA A 100 -15.07 5.66 6.34
N LEU A 101 -14.59 6.19 7.47
CA LEU A 101 -13.30 6.88 7.56
C LEU A 101 -12.14 5.94 7.21
N SER A 102 -12.15 4.73 7.75
CA SER A 102 -11.16 3.70 7.41
C SER A 102 -11.13 3.42 5.91
N LEU A 103 -12.29 3.23 5.27
CA LEU A 103 -12.38 2.96 3.84
C LEU A 103 -11.88 4.15 3.00
N GLN A 104 -12.26 5.36 3.40
CA GLN A 104 -11.84 6.58 2.73
C GLN A 104 -10.32 6.77 2.80
N LEU A 105 -9.72 6.59 3.97
CA LEU A 105 -8.28 6.72 4.17
C LEU A 105 -7.51 5.63 3.42
N ALA A 106 -7.96 4.37 3.47
CA ALA A 106 -7.36 3.28 2.70
C ALA A 106 -7.42 3.55 1.20
N SER A 107 -8.56 4.03 0.69
CA SER A 107 -8.74 4.39 -0.71
C SER A 107 -7.85 5.58 -1.10
N ARG A 108 -7.75 6.61 -0.24
CA ARG A 108 -6.88 7.77 -0.45
C ARG A 108 -5.41 7.37 -0.52
N ALA A 109 -4.98 6.44 0.32
CA ALA A 109 -3.63 5.88 0.29
C ALA A 109 -3.36 5.13 -1.02
N PHE A 110 -4.28 4.22 -1.42
CA PHE A 110 -4.12 3.41 -2.63
C PHE A 110 -4.08 4.26 -3.91
N PHE A 111 -4.96 5.26 -4.02
CA PHE A 111 -5.04 6.16 -5.19
C PHE A 111 -4.17 7.42 -5.05
N ASN A 112 -3.21 7.44 -4.12
CA ASN A 112 -2.30 8.57 -3.98
C ASN A 112 -1.47 8.73 -5.27
N PRO A 113 -1.27 9.96 -5.80
CA PRO A 113 -0.48 10.17 -7.01
C PRO A 113 0.93 9.56 -6.97
N ASN A 114 1.54 9.47 -5.78
CA ASN A 114 2.86 8.84 -5.60
C ASN A 114 2.82 7.31 -5.72
N MET A 115 1.66 6.68 -5.47
CA MET A 115 1.45 5.24 -5.63
C MET A 115 1.10 4.86 -7.08
N VAL A 116 0.52 5.79 -7.84
CA VAL A 116 0.09 5.58 -9.23
C VAL A 116 1.18 6.06 -10.21
N GLY A 117 2.27 5.28 -10.30
CA GLY A 117 3.00 4.99 -11.53
C GLY A 117 3.70 6.07 -12.36
N LEU A 118 3.61 7.37 -12.07
CA LEU A 118 4.09 8.39 -13.02
C LEU A 118 5.55 8.85 -12.86
N LEU A 119 6.29 8.36 -11.84
CA LEU A 119 7.65 8.85 -11.54
C LEU A 119 8.69 7.76 -11.26
N TYR A 120 8.34 6.47 -11.38
CA TYR A 120 9.34 5.42 -11.21
C TYR A 120 10.24 5.39 -12.44
N PHE A 121 11.47 5.89 -12.28
CA PHE A 121 12.59 5.48 -13.12
C PHE A 121 13.16 4.21 -12.50
N PRO A 122 12.85 3.02 -13.06
CA PRO A 122 13.52 1.78 -12.73
C PRO A 122 15.04 1.96 -12.57
N ALA A 123 15.66 1.15 -11.72
CA ALA A 123 17.10 1.23 -11.49
C ALA A 123 17.87 1.14 -12.83
N GLU A 124 17.36 0.36 -13.77
CA GLU A 124 17.85 0.23 -15.14
C GLU A 124 17.90 1.58 -15.88
N HIS A 125 16.91 2.46 -15.67
CA HIS A 125 16.89 3.80 -16.27
C HIS A 125 17.83 4.78 -15.56
N LYS A 126 18.10 4.62 -14.25
CA LYS A 126 19.20 5.36 -13.59
C LYS A 126 20.54 4.99 -14.21
N TYR A 127 20.82 3.70 -14.39
CA TYR A 127 22.08 3.27 -15.01
C TYR A 127 22.18 3.71 -16.46
N ALA A 128 21.09 3.69 -17.23
CA ALA A 128 21.09 4.17 -18.62
C ALA A 128 21.49 5.66 -18.73
N VAL A 129 21.11 6.50 -17.76
CA VAL A 129 21.49 7.92 -17.72
C VAL A 129 22.93 8.12 -17.24
N TYR A 130 23.36 7.38 -16.20
CA TYR A 130 24.68 7.60 -15.59
C TYR A 130 25.83 6.90 -16.31
N THR A 131 25.60 5.76 -16.95
CA THR A 131 26.66 4.97 -17.60
C THR A 131 27.37 5.76 -18.70
N PRO A 132 26.69 6.45 -19.64
CA PRO A 132 27.37 7.27 -20.65
C PRO A 132 28.19 8.42 -20.07
N LEU A 133 27.76 8.98 -18.93
CA LEU A 133 28.42 10.11 -18.28
C LEU A 133 29.71 9.69 -17.56
N PHE A 134 29.67 8.56 -16.86
CA PHE A 134 30.78 8.11 -16.00
C PHE A 134 31.70 7.07 -16.65
N ALA A 135 31.23 6.29 -17.63
CA ALA A 135 32.03 5.26 -18.29
C ALA A 135 33.33 5.82 -18.92
N PRO A 136 33.33 6.98 -19.61
CA PRO A 136 34.55 7.53 -20.19
C PRO A 136 35.65 7.83 -19.17
N ILE A 137 35.28 8.18 -17.93
CA ILE A 137 36.21 8.49 -16.83
C ILE A 137 36.58 7.22 -16.07
N ALA A 138 35.62 6.33 -15.84
CA ALA A 138 35.83 5.09 -15.07
C ALA A 138 36.76 4.10 -15.80
N VAL A 139 36.60 3.93 -17.11
CA VAL A 139 37.39 2.98 -17.92
C VAL A 139 38.91 3.20 -17.80
N PRO A 140 39.47 4.39 -18.10
CA PRO A 140 40.91 4.61 -18.01
C PRO A 140 41.46 4.49 -16.58
N LEU A 141 40.67 4.87 -15.56
CA LEU A 141 41.07 4.71 -14.16
C LEU A 141 41.21 3.22 -13.78
N VAL A 142 40.20 2.41 -14.11
CA VAL A 142 40.22 0.96 -13.85
C VAL A 142 41.38 0.28 -14.57
N VAL A 143 41.60 0.61 -15.86
CA VAL A 143 42.72 0.06 -16.64
C VAL A 143 44.07 0.41 -16.00
N SER A 144 44.23 1.66 -15.54
CA SER A 144 45.46 2.13 -14.91
C SER A 144 45.74 1.39 -13.60
N VAL A 145 44.73 1.22 -12.75
CA VAL A 145 44.83 0.46 -11.49
C VAL A 145 45.22 -1.00 -11.74
N ILE A 146 44.59 -1.66 -12.72
CA ILE A 146 44.89 -3.06 -13.07
C ILE A 146 46.35 -3.20 -13.55
N ARG A 147 46.85 -2.26 -14.36
CA ARG A 147 48.24 -2.26 -14.84
C ARG A 147 49.23 -2.15 -13.69
N GLU A 148 49.00 -1.23 -12.77
CA GLU A 148 49.88 -1.00 -11.61
C GLU A 148 49.90 -2.23 -10.69
N LEU A 149 48.74 -2.82 -10.39
CA LEU A 149 48.65 -4.03 -9.57
C LEU A 149 49.37 -5.23 -10.22
N LYS A 150 49.25 -5.42 -11.53
CA LYS A 150 50.00 -6.47 -12.25
C LYS A 150 51.50 -6.21 -12.25
N SER A 151 51.92 -4.95 -12.40
CA SER A 151 53.34 -4.56 -12.36
C SER A 151 53.96 -4.90 -11.01
N ARG A 152 53.29 -4.53 -9.91
CA ARG A 152 53.75 -4.82 -8.54
C ARG A 152 53.84 -6.31 -8.23
N ARG A 153 52.87 -7.11 -8.70
CA ARG A 153 52.90 -8.57 -8.54
C ARG A 153 54.01 -9.24 -9.35
N LYS A 154 54.31 -8.75 -10.56
CA LYS A 154 55.43 -9.26 -11.38
C LYS A 154 56.79 -8.83 -10.84
N GLY A 155 56.90 -7.61 -10.32
CA GLY A 155 58.10 -7.12 -9.64
C GLY A 155 58.44 -7.94 -8.40
N ALA A 156 57.44 -8.25 -7.56
CA ALA A 156 57.64 -9.12 -6.39
C ALA A 156 58.11 -10.55 -6.76
N ALA A 157 57.76 -11.05 -7.94
CA ALA A 157 58.21 -12.37 -8.42
C ALA A 157 59.62 -12.34 -9.04
N SER A 158 60.12 -11.20 -9.50
CA SER A 158 61.46 -11.06 -10.09
C SER A 158 62.54 -10.61 -9.10
N THR A 159 62.20 -9.92 -8.01
CA THR A 159 63.20 -9.49 -6.99
C THR A 159 63.75 -10.65 -6.14
N GLY A 160 63.21 -11.87 -6.26
CA GLY A 160 63.71 -13.06 -5.55
C GLY A 160 64.88 -13.80 -6.21
N ARG A 161 65.37 -13.40 -7.40
CA ARG A 161 66.33 -14.20 -8.20
C ARG A 161 67.72 -13.60 -8.43
N SER A 162 68.02 -12.41 -7.92
CA SER A 162 69.33 -11.79 -8.12
C SER A 162 70.22 -11.94 -6.87
N ARG A 163 70.81 -13.13 -6.67
CA ARG A 163 72.03 -13.27 -5.86
C ARG A 163 73.23 -12.95 -6.77
N PRO A 164 74.11 -11.99 -6.43
CA PRO A 164 75.31 -11.72 -7.22
C PRO A 164 76.29 -12.89 -7.07
N LYS A 165 76.84 -13.34 -8.19
CA LYS A 165 77.96 -14.30 -8.25
C LYS A 165 79.20 -13.57 -7.72
N ALA A 166 79.72 -14.01 -6.58
CA ALA A 166 81.05 -13.67 -6.13
C ALA A 166 82.06 -14.53 -6.91
N GLU A 167 83.15 -13.88 -7.30
CA GLU A 167 84.36 -14.44 -7.93
C GLU A 167 85.02 -15.53 -7.08
#